data_AF-A0A7C6HVL2-F1
#
_entry.id   AF-A0A7C6HVL2-F1
#
_cell.length_a   1.000
_cell.length_b   1.000
_cell.length_c   1.000
_cell.angle_alpha   90.00
_cell.angle_beta   90.00
_cell.angle_gamma   90.00
#
_symmetry.space_group_name_H-M   'P 1'
#
loop_
_entity.id
_entity.type
_entity.pdbx_description
1 polymer ?
#
loop_
_entity_poly.entity_id
_entity_poly.type
_entity_poly.pdbx_seq_one_letter_code
_entity_poly.pdbx_strand_id
1 'polypeptide(L)'
;MNLKENRKLWIKRVKEYRKSGMKAKEWCAKEGVNKSALSYWVTKLNKENNTQSKKTKEASTQWLSINVVEEEKTIKKPSIDIKIGPVSIEVENGFDKNLLLDVLGVLKSL
;
A
#
# COMPACT_ATOMS: atom_id res chain seq x y z
N MET A 1 26.01 26.50 -3.04
CA MET A 1 24.64 26.82 -2.58
C MET A 1 24.24 25.85 -1.47
N ASN A 2 23.91 26.34 -0.29
CA ASN A 2 23.84 25.57 0.96
C ASN A 2 22.62 24.63 1.02
N LEU A 3 22.84 23.31 1.09
CA LEU A 3 21.76 22.31 1.12
C LEU A 3 20.80 22.50 2.31
N LYS A 4 21.29 23.04 3.44
CA LYS A 4 20.49 23.21 4.66
C LYS A 4 19.51 24.39 4.55
N GLU A 5 19.91 25.47 3.89
CA GLU A 5 19.06 26.64 3.68
C GLU A 5 17.90 26.32 2.73
N ASN A 6 18.18 25.55 1.68
CA ASN A 6 17.16 25.09 0.74
C ASN A 6 16.12 24.21 1.46
N ARG A 7 16.53 23.33 2.39
CA ARG A 7 15.60 22.46 3.14
C ARG A 7 14.59 23.24 3.97
N LYS A 8 15.03 24.25 4.75
CA LYS A 8 14.11 25.04 5.59
C LYS A 8 13.06 25.77 4.74
N LEU A 9 13.49 26.32 3.61
CA LEU A 9 12.63 27.01 2.66
C LEU A 9 11.56 26.07 2.06
N TRP A 10 11.97 24.85 1.68
CA TRP A 10 11.06 23.84 1.16
C TRP A 10 10.09 23.30 2.20
N ILE A 11 10.50 23.16 3.45
CA ILE A 11 9.59 22.80 4.55
C ILE A 11 8.49 23.85 4.72
N LYS A 12 8.84 25.15 4.71
CA LYS A 12 7.86 26.24 4.80
C LYS A 12 6.89 26.20 3.62
N ARG A 13 7.42 26.09 2.39
CA ARG A 13 6.62 25.98 1.16
C ARG A 13 5.64 24.81 1.17
N VAL A 14 6.09 23.62 1.58
CA VAL A 14 5.22 22.44 1.65
C VAL A 14 4.14 22.60 2.73
N LYS A 15 4.42 23.29 3.85
CA LYS A 15 3.40 23.64 4.85
C LYS A 15 2.33 24.58 4.30
N GLU A 16 2.75 25.65 3.63
CA GLU A 16 1.82 26.59 2.99
C GLU A 16 0.97 25.90 1.91
N TYR A 17 1.58 25.04 1.08
CA TYR A 17 0.87 24.20 0.12
C TYR A 17 -0.22 23.35 0.79
N ARG A 18 0.13 22.61 1.85
CA ARG A 18 -0.84 21.78 2.59
C ARG A 18 -1.95 22.60 3.25
N LYS A 19 -1.63 23.78 3.77
CA LYS A 19 -2.59 24.70 4.38
C LYS A 19 -3.54 25.31 3.34
N SER A 20 -3.06 25.52 2.12
CA SER A 20 -3.86 26.12 1.05
C SER A 20 -5.02 25.24 0.56
N GLY A 21 -4.91 23.91 0.72
CA GLY A 21 -5.89 22.95 0.18
C GLY A 21 -6.00 22.95 -1.35
N MET A 22 -5.16 23.70 -2.05
CA MET A 22 -5.19 23.85 -3.52
C MET A 22 -4.52 22.66 -4.20
N LYS A 23 -4.84 22.43 -5.48
CA LYS A 23 -4.10 21.42 -6.27
C LYS A 23 -2.68 21.92 -6.52
N ALA A 24 -1.72 21.00 -6.56
CA ALA A 24 -0.30 21.31 -6.77
C ALA A 24 -0.04 22.21 -7.98
N LYS A 25 -0.79 22.04 -9.09
CA LYS A 25 -0.65 22.86 -10.30
C LYS A 25 -1.01 24.33 -10.05
N GLU A 26 -2.11 24.57 -9.33
CA GLU A 26 -2.62 25.92 -9.04
C GLU A 26 -1.74 26.63 -8.03
N TRP A 27 -1.31 25.92 -6.99
CA TRP A 27 -0.40 26.46 -5.99
C TRP A 27 0.98 26.79 -6.58
N CYS A 28 1.54 25.91 -7.42
CA CYS A 28 2.80 26.16 -8.12
C CYS A 28 2.73 27.37 -9.04
N ALA A 29 1.62 27.55 -9.75
CA ALA A 29 1.41 28.71 -10.62
C ALA A 29 1.34 30.02 -9.82
N LYS A 30 0.65 30.02 -8.67
CA LYS A 30 0.51 31.19 -7.81
C LYS A 30 1.82 31.60 -7.13
N GLU A 31 2.57 30.63 -6.63
CA GLU A 31 3.81 30.86 -5.86
C GLU A 31 5.08 30.90 -6.74
N GLY A 32 4.95 30.69 -8.06
CA GLY A 32 6.09 30.65 -8.98
C GLY A 32 7.05 29.49 -8.71
N VAL A 33 6.54 28.37 -8.19
CA VAL A 33 7.35 27.21 -7.77
C VAL A 33 7.26 26.09 -8.80
N ASN A 34 8.40 25.47 -9.14
CA ASN A 34 8.42 24.32 -10.04
C ASN A 34 7.67 23.10 -9.43
N LYS A 35 6.73 22.53 -10.20
CA LYS A 35 5.90 21.38 -9.78
C LYS A 35 6.71 20.12 -9.46
N SER A 36 7.73 19.82 -10.26
CA SER A 36 8.58 18.64 -10.05
C SER A 36 9.37 18.78 -8.74
N ALA A 37 9.86 19.98 -8.45
CA ALA A 37 10.54 20.27 -7.20
C ALA A 37 9.58 20.16 -5.99
N LEU A 38 8.35 20.69 -6.10
CA LEU A 38 7.33 20.51 -5.07
C LEU A 38 7.03 19.03 -4.82
N SER A 39 6.80 18.25 -5.88
CA SER A 39 6.53 16.81 -5.77
C SER A 39 7.67 16.08 -5.08
N TYR A 40 8.91 16.34 -5.49
CA TYR A 40 10.10 15.77 -4.87
C TYR A 40 10.14 16.07 -3.36
N TRP A 41 9.92 17.32 -2.96
CA TRP A 41 9.97 17.72 -1.56
C TRP A 41 8.79 17.18 -0.75
N VAL A 42 7.59 17.09 -1.31
CA VAL A 42 6.45 16.44 -0.66
C VAL A 42 6.75 14.97 -0.38
N THR A 43 7.25 14.23 -1.38
CA THR A 43 7.61 12.82 -1.23
C THR A 43 8.75 12.64 -0.23
N LYS A 44 9.79 13.49 -0.31
CA LYS A 44 10.93 13.44 0.61
C LYS A 44 10.52 13.73 2.05
N LEU A 45 9.72 14.76 2.30
CA LEU A 45 9.24 15.09 3.65
C LEU A 45 8.25 14.05 4.18
N ASN A 46 7.45 13.40 3.32
CA ASN A 46 6.60 12.27 3.73
C ASN A 46 7.43 11.06 4.15
N LYS A 47 8.50 10.74 3.40
CA LYS A 47 9.44 9.67 3.77
C LYS A 47 10.15 10.00 5.08
N GLU A 48 10.62 11.25 5.26
CA GLU A 48 11.25 11.71 6.51
C GLU A 48 10.29 11.64 7.69
N ASN A 49 9.02 12.04 7.54
CA ASN A 49 8.02 11.88 8.60
C ASN A 49 7.79 10.40 8.92
N ASN A 50 7.75 9.51 7.92
CA ASN A 50 7.59 8.08 8.13
C ASN A 50 8.81 7.46 8.82
N THR A 51 10.04 7.89 8.49
CA THR A 51 11.27 7.41 9.16
C THR A 51 11.47 8.02 10.55
N GLN A 52 11.05 9.26 10.79
CA GLN A 52 10.98 9.85 12.13
C GLN A 52 9.95 9.11 12.98
N SER A 53 8.79 8.77 12.38
CA SER A 53 7.81 7.87 12.98
C SER A 53 8.40 6.48 13.19
N LYS A 54 9.29 5.93 12.36
CA LYS A 54 9.97 4.64 12.65
C LYS A 54 10.90 4.72 13.87
N LYS A 55 11.66 5.81 14.03
CA LYS A 55 12.50 6.03 15.22
C LYS A 55 11.71 6.28 16.51
N THR A 56 10.43 6.67 16.43
CA THR A 56 9.52 6.74 17.59
C THR A 56 8.57 5.53 17.69
N LYS A 57 8.37 4.77 16.60
CA LYS A 57 7.58 3.53 16.53
C LYS A 57 8.34 2.28 16.98
N GLU A 58 9.61 2.39 17.34
CA GLU A 58 10.23 1.39 18.22
C GLU A 58 9.63 1.46 19.65
N ALA A 59 9.00 2.57 20.03
CA ALA A 59 8.28 2.71 21.29
C ALA A 59 6.74 2.83 21.15
N SER A 60 6.19 3.12 19.97
CA SER A 60 4.73 3.25 19.78
C SER A 60 4.20 2.70 18.45
N THR A 61 4.69 1.55 18.01
CA THR A 61 3.84 0.67 17.20
C THR A 61 2.75 0.12 18.12
N GLN A 62 1.71 0.91 18.37
CA GLN A 62 0.45 0.35 18.86
C GLN A 62 -0.13 -0.44 17.68
N TRP A 63 0.23 -1.72 17.65
CA TRP A 63 -0.49 -2.72 16.89
C TRP A 63 -1.97 -2.57 17.25
N LEU A 64 -2.79 -2.22 16.27
CA LEU A 64 -4.24 -2.32 16.46
C LEU A 64 -4.50 -3.83 16.57
N SER A 65 -4.78 -4.30 17.78
CA SER A 65 -5.22 -5.67 18.01
C SER A 65 -6.56 -5.82 17.32
N ILE A 66 -6.54 -6.28 16.07
CA ILE A 66 -7.66 -7.00 15.51
C ILE A 66 -7.80 -8.22 16.43
N ASN A 67 -8.95 -8.33 17.10
CA ASN A 67 -9.39 -9.64 17.57
C ASN A 67 -9.57 -10.48 16.31
N VAL A 68 -8.48 -11.13 15.90
CA VAL A 68 -8.55 -12.31 15.08
C VAL A 68 -9.34 -13.24 15.98
N VAL A 69 -10.62 -13.39 15.68
CA VAL A 69 -11.33 -14.60 16.09
C VAL A 69 -10.37 -15.68 15.67
N GLU A 70 -9.77 -16.36 16.65
CA GLU A 70 -8.95 -17.53 16.42
C GLU A 70 -9.91 -18.54 15.80
N GLU A 71 -10.13 -18.43 14.49
CA GLU A 71 -10.39 -19.58 13.67
C GLU A 71 -9.19 -20.45 13.97
N GLU A 72 -9.49 -21.47 14.77
CA GLU A 72 -8.62 -22.56 15.13
C GLU A 72 -7.65 -22.76 13.98
N LYS A 73 -6.34 -22.79 14.26
CA LYS A 73 -5.34 -23.18 13.28
C LYS A 73 -5.65 -24.61 12.85
N THR A 74 -6.62 -24.78 11.97
CA THR A 74 -6.83 -25.94 11.16
C THR A 74 -5.54 -26.02 10.38
N ILE A 75 -4.72 -26.99 10.74
CA ILE A 75 -3.55 -27.39 9.99
C ILE A 75 -4.03 -27.49 8.54
N LYS A 76 -3.70 -26.48 7.73
CA LYS A 76 -4.17 -26.44 6.35
C LYS A 76 -3.64 -27.70 5.69
N LYS A 77 -4.55 -28.58 5.27
CA LYS A 77 -4.17 -29.79 4.56
C LYS A 77 -3.40 -29.36 3.30
N PRO A 78 -2.41 -30.15 2.84
CA PRO A 78 -1.72 -29.81 1.60
C PRO A 78 -2.74 -29.68 0.46
N SER A 79 -2.81 -28.47 -0.12
CA SER A 79 -3.71 -28.13 -1.21
C SER A 79 -2.94 -27.60 -2.41
N ILE A 80 -3.56 -27.71 -3.58
CA ILE A 80 -3.06 -27.19 -4.86
C ILE A 80 -4.04 -26.12 -5.34
N ASP A 81 -3.51 -24.94 -5.66
CA ASP A 81 -4.28 -23.88 -6.30
C ASP A 81 -4.17 -23.94 -7.82
N ILE A 82 -5.30 -24.07 -8.50
CA ILE A 82 -5.43 -24.02 -9.96
C ILE A 82 -6.03 -22.68 -10.35
N LYS A 83 -5.34 -21.92 -11.21
CA LYS A 83 -5.81 -20.62 -11.72
C LYS A 83 -6.08 -20.69 -13.22
N ILE A 84 -7.31 -20.37 -13.62
CA ILE A 84 -7.76 -20.32 -15.02
C ILE A 84 -8.44 -18.98 -15.25
N GLY A 85 -7.73 -18.04 -15.88
CA GLY A 85 -8.24 -16.67 -16.08
C GLY A 85 -8.60 -15.99 -14.75
N PRO A 86 -9.85 -15.51 -14.57
CA PRO A 86 -10.30 -14.90 -13.31
C PRO A 86 -10.69 -15.92 -12.22
N VAL A 87 -10.71 -17.22 -12.53
CA VAL A 87 -11.15 -18.28 -11.61
C VAL A 87 -9.95 -18.88 -10.88
N SER A 88 -10.08 -19.07 -9.56
CA SER A 88 -9.12 -19.78 -8.72
C SER A 88 -9.84 -20.93 -8.02
N ILE A 89 -9.26 -22.13 -8.07
CA ILE A 89 -9.81 -23.35 -7.48
C ILE A 89 -8.75 -23.90 -6.52
N GLU A 90 -9.11 -24.06 -5.25
CA GLU A 90 -8.27 -24.72 -4.26
C GLU A 90 -8.66 -26.21 -4.19
N VAL A 91 -7.67 -27.10 -4.29
CA VAL A 91 -7.86 -28.56 -4.30
C VAL A 91 -7.09 -29.19 -3.15
N GLU A 92 -7.79 -29.66 -2.12
CA GLU A 92 -7.17 -30.36 -0.99
C GLU A 92 -6.84 -31.83 -1.29
N ASN A 93 -5.89 -32.40 -0.56
CA ASN A 93 -5.63 -33.84 -0.61
C ASN A 93 -6.86 -34.67 -0.19
N GLY A 94 -7.23 -35.68 -1.00
CA GLY A 94 -8.43 -36.50 -0.80
C GLY A 94 -9.69 -36.01 -1.52
N PHE A 95 -9.56 -35.02 -2.41
CA PHE A 95 -10.66 -34.57 -3.28
C PHE A 95 -11.17 -35.69 -4.21
N ASP A 96 -12.44 -35.57 -4.62
CA ASP A 96 -13.00 -36.45 -5.64
C ASP A 96 -12.52 -36.02 -7.04
N LYS A 97 -11.78 -36.91 -7.70
CA LYS A 97 -11.26 -36.70 -9.03
C LYS A 97 -12.35 -36.51 -10.09
N ASN A 98 -13.44 -37.26 -10.02
CA ASN A 98 -14.52 -37.18 -11.01
C ASN A 98 -15.25 -35.84 -10.88
N LEU A 99 -15.51 -35.41 -9.64
CA LEU A 99 -16.11 -34.11 -9.36
C LEU A 99 -15.25 -32.96 -9.88
N LEU A 100 -13.93 -33.00 -9.65
CA LEU A 100 -13.04 -31.96 -10.17
C LEU A 100 -13.03 -31.94 -11.70
N LEU A 101 -13.05 -33.10 -12.35
CA LEU A 101 -13.12 -33.19 -13.82
C LEU A 101 -14.43 -32.61 -14.37
N ASP A 102 -15.56 -32.88 -13.73
CA ASP A 102 -16.86 -32.33 -14.12
C ASP A 102 -16.87 -30.80 -14.02
N VAL A 103 -16.36 -30.26 -12.90
CA VAL A 103 -16.21 -28.80 -12.70
C VAL A 103 -15.32 -28.18 -13.76
N LEU A 104 -14.16 -28.78 -14.04
CA LEU A 104 -13.26 -28.30 -15.09
C LEU A 104 -13.89 -28.42 -16.49
N GLY A 105 -14.73 -29.42 -16.73
CA GLY A 105 -15.49 -29.60 -17.97
C GLY A 105 -16.46 -28.46 -18.21
N VAL A 106 -17.24 -28.08 -17.19
CA VAL A 106 -18.15 -26.91 -17.25
C VAL A 106 -17.36 -25.63 -17.51
N LEU A 107 -16.27 -25.41 -16.78
CA LEU A 107 -15.42 -24.21 -16.94
C LEU A 107 -14.76 -24.11 -18.31
N LYS A 108 -14.46 -25.24 -18.97
CA LYS A 108 -13.94 -25.26 -20.34
C LYS A 108 -15.02 -24.91 -21.38
N SER A 109 -16.30 -25.15 -21.07
CA SER A 109 -17.43 -24.87 -21.97
C SER A 109 -17.99 -23.44 -21.86
N LEU A 110 -17.57 -22.70 -20.83
CA LEU A 110 -17.79 -21.26 -20.64
C LEU A 110 -16.80 -20.45 -21.49
#